data_AF-A0A0D0NLF8-F1
#
_entry.id   AF-A0A0D0NLF8-F1
#
_cell.length_a   1.000
_cell.length_b   1.000
_cell.length_c   1.000
_cell.angle_alpha   90.00
_cell.angle_beta   90.00
_cell.angle_gamma   90.00
#
_symmetry.space_group_name_H-M   'P 1'
#
loop_
_entity.id
_entity.type
_entity.pdbx_description
1 polymer ?
#
loop_
_entity_poly.entity_id
_entity_poly.type
_entity_poly.pdbx_seq_one_letter_code
_entity_poly.pdbx_strand_id
1 'polypeptide(L)'
;MFRTTLAAFSSVALLSACAGGGGAPLGPEEPPVEVPDDAAFETYTTSHNGYDRARRDLSTPADAAIIRQFEDSNPASPAGYRNLIELNRALYADRMTIEVLAQVDGTGSGETVQRLLRLTADQQPLEYSRTGSQGTYFLRGANYAWVTIDDGPVLSGSDSRGLVDLVLDFDNGQADINLRTTVAGASVVRSELVAEDLPFNIVTGEFGGPVTVAIHDPDSPLIFEIGGSLRGNVGGTPTYANGRHDLSASGLYTATGTDQGSDVTIEGAFAGIDPNALPPG
;
A
#
# COMPACT_ATOMS: atom_id res chain seq x y z
N MET A 1 23.01 51.67 -64.09
CA MET A 1 22.66 52.85 -63.28
C MET A 1 22.79 52.48 -61.82
N PHE A 2 23.90 52.85 -61.19
CA PHE A 2 24.14 52.76 -59.77
C PHE A 2 23.67 54.05 -59.11
N ARG A 3 22.82 53.98 -58.08
CA ARG A 3 22.62 55.07 -57.12
C ARG A 3 22.41 54.53 -55.71
N THR A 4 23.42 54.82 -54.91
CA THR A 4 23.58 54.95 -53.46
C THR A 4 22.31 55.35 -52.70
N THR A 5 22.10 54.79 -51.50
CA THR A 5 21.83 55.61 -50.29
C THR A 5 22.21 54.86 -49.02
N LEU A 6 23.21 55.41 -48.32
CA LEU A 6 23.56 55.09 -46.93
C LEU A 6 22.75 56.06 -46.05
N ALA A 7 22.05 55.58 -45.02
CA ALA A 7 21.48 56.42 -43.98
C ALA A 7 21.66 55.75 -42.62
N ALA A 8 22.61 56.28 -41.86
CA ALA A 8 22.73 56.04 -40.43
C ALA A 8 21.90 57.10 -39.71
N PHE A 9 21.03 56.67 -38.79
CA PHE A 9 20.48 57.52 -37.75
C PHE A 9 20.57 56.77 -36.42
N SER A 10 21.48 57.23 -35.57
CA SER A 10 21.41 57.02 -34.13
C SER A 10 20.31 57.91 -33.56
N SER A 11 19.51 57.41 -32.61
CA SER A 11 19.46 57.94 -31.24
C SER A 11 18.25 57.42 -30.46
N VAL A 12 18.47 57.37 -29.14
CA VAL A 12 17.52 57.32 -28.01
C VAL A 12 17.11 55.93 -27.54
N ALA A 13 17.94 55.43 -26.61
CA ALA A 13 17.58 54.45 -25.61
C ALA A 13 16.46 55.00 -24.71
N LEU A 14 15.34 54.27 -24.62
CA LEU A 14 14.39 54.38 -23.53
C LEU A 14 14.65 53.23 -22.55
N LEU A 15 15.27 53.57 -21.43
CA LEU A 15 15.35 52.75 -20.23
C LEU A 15 13.94 52.54 -19.69
N SER A 16 13.36 51.37 -19.95
CA SER A 16 12.24 50.84 -19.17
C SER A 16 12.83 49.96 -18.08
N ALA A 17 12.98 50.54 -16.89
CA ALA A 17 13.17 49.80 -15.66
C ALA A 17 11.80 49.31 -15.19
N CYS A 18 11.47 48.06 -15.49
CA CYS A 18 10.54 47.30 -14.65
C CYS A 18 11.37 46.38 -13.77
N ALA A 19 11.58 46.84 -12.54
CA ALA A 19 11.83 45.97 -11.41
C ALA A 19 10.73 44.91 -11.33
N GLY A 20 11.11 43.64 -11.21
CA GLY A 20 10.15 42.56 -11.11
C GLY A 20 10.85 41.23 -10.82
N GLY A 21 11.05 40.99 -9.52
CA GLY A 21 10.96 39.67 -8.87
C GLY A 21 11.71 38.51 -9.51
N GLY A 22 12.78 38.07 -8.83
CA GLY A 22 13.44 36.80 -9.12
C GLY A 22 12.47 35.63 -9.05
N GLY A 23 12.38 34.89 -10.15
CA GLY A 23 12.16 33.46 -10.11
C GLY A 23 13.50 32.81 -10.35
N ALA A 24 14.08 32.16 -9.34
CA ALA A 24 15.10 31.17 -9.62
C ALA A 24 14.49 30.16 -10.62
N PRO A 25 15.19 29.77 -11.70
CA PRO A 25 14.75 28.63 -12.47
C PRO A 25 14.70 27.45 -11.51
N LEU A 26 13.51 26.84 -11.36
CA LEU A 26 13.40 25.54 -10.73
C LEU A 26 14.43 24.65 -11.42
N GLY A 27 15.35 24.09 -10.63
CA GLY A 27 16.38 23.19 -11.14
C GLY A 27 15.75 22.01 -11.90
N PRO A 28 16.57 21.24 -12.65
CA PRO A 28 16.08 20.06 -13.33
C PRO A 28 15.34 19.16 -12.35
N GLU A 29 14.13 18.78 -12.73
CA GLU A 29 13.24 17.90 -11.98
C GLU A 29 13.93 16.56 -11.78
N GLU A 30 14.27 16.22 -10.53
CA GLU A 30 14.65 14.83 -10.25
C GLU A 30 13.44 13.96 -10.57
N PRO A 31 13.64 12.88 -11.36
CA PRO A 31 12.55 11.97 -11.67
C PRO A 31 12.02 11.37 -10.37
N PRO A 32 10.72 11.10 -10.27
CA PRO A 32 10.17 10.43 -9.11
C PRO A 32 10.89 9.10 -8.88
N VAL A 33 11.05 8.75 -7.60
CA VAL A 33 11.68 7.49 -7.19
C VAL A 33 10.97 6.32 -7.85
N GLU A 34 11.74 5.42 -8.44
CA GLU A 34 11.22 4.19 -9.02
C GLU A 34 10.99 3.15 -7.92
N VAL A 35 9.78 2.62 -7.83
CA VAL A 35 9.44 1.55 -6.90
C VAL A 35 9.71 0.22 -7.61
N PRO A 36 10.58 -0.65 -7.07
CA PRO A 36 10.94 -1.90 -7.76
C PRO A 36 9.73 -2.78 -8.03
N ASP A 37 9.55 -3.18 -9.29
CA ASP A 37 8.58 -4.22 -9.66
C ASP A 37 8.84 -5.51 -8.87
N ASP A 38 7.76 -6.13 -8.41
CA ASP A 38 7.83 -7.37 -7.65
C ASP A 38 6.97 -8.44 -8.32
N ALA A 39 7.60 -9.56 -8.68
CA ALA A 39 6.92 -10.66 -9.36
C ALA A 39 5.83 -11.34 -8.52
N ALA A 40 5.81 -11.14 -7.20
CA ALA A 40 4.76 -11.63 -6.33
C ALA A 40 3.46 -10.83 -6.47
N PHE A 41 3.52 -9.57 -6.93
CA PHE A 41 2.37 -8.67 -6.98
C PHE A 41 2.09 -8.17 -8.40
N GLU A 42 0.85 -8.36 -8.85
CA GLU A 42 0.34 -7.63 -10.01
C GLU A 42 -0.08 -6.23 -9.58
N THR A 43 0.41 -5.20 -10.27
CA THR A 43 -0.01 -3.81 -10.06
C THR A 43 -0.70 -3.26 -11.31
N TYR A 44 -1.85 -2.62 -11.13
CA TYR A 44 -2.57 -1.97 -12.24
C TYR A 44 -3.66 -1.02 -11.73
N THR A 45 -4.01 -0.03 -12.55
CA THR A 45 -5.19 0.81 -12.31
C THR A 45 -6.45 0.09 -12.77
N THR A 46 -7.44 0.01 -11.88
CA THR A 46 -8.72 -0.65 -12.11
C THR A 46 -9.62 0.16 -13.04
N SER A 47 -10.27 -0.51 -14.00
CA SER A 47 -11.08 0.17 -15.02
C SER A 47 -12.42 0.72 -14.55
N HIS A 48 -12.95 0.23 -13.44
CA HIS A 48 -14.32 0.54 -12.98
C HIS A 48 -14.40 1.75 -12.03
N ASN A 49 -13.33 2.04 -11.29
CA ASN A 49 -13.24 3.15 -10.34
C ASN A 49 -11.90 3.91 -10.42
N GLY A 50 -10.94 3.46 -11.23
CA GLY A 50 -9.65 4.16 -11.41
C GLY A 50 -8.71 4.04 -10.22
N TYR A 51 -8.89 3.02 -9.37
CA TYR A 51 -8.05 2.81 -8.19
C TYR A 51 -6.80 2.03 -8.55
N ASP A 52 -5.70 2.37 -7.91
CA ASP A 52 -4.45 1.63 -8.01
C ASP A 52 -4.56 0.36 -7.17
N ARG A 53 -4.34 -0.78 -7.80
CA ARG A 53 -4.49 -2.10 -7.20
C ARG A 53 -3.15 -2.79 -7.11
N ALA A 54 -2.86 -3.34 -5.93
CA ALA A 54 -1.93 -4.44 -5.76
C ALA A 54 -2.72 -5.75 -5.61
N ARG A 55 -2.31 -6.79 -6.32
CA ARG A 55 -2.94 -8.12 -6.27
C ARG A 55 -1.91 -9.22 -6.10
N ARG A 56 -2.19 -10.13 -5.17
CA ARG A 56 -1.51 -11.41 -5.02
C ARG A 56 -2.49 -12.52 -5.42
N ASP A 57 -2.23 -13.19 -6.53
CA ASP A 57 -3.01 -14.35 -6.97
C ASP A 57 -2.34 -15.65 -6.52
N LEU A 58 -3.05 -16.42 -5.70
CA LEU A 58 -2.64 -17.73 -5.17
C LEU A 58 -3.53 -18.85 -5.72
N SER A 59 -4.45 -18.50 -6.61
CA SER A 59 -5.46 -19.39 -7.11
C SER A 59 -4.92 -20.32 -8.19
N THR A 60 -5.57 -21.47 -8.31
CA THR A 60 -5.32 -22.42 -9.40
C THR A 60 -6.34 -22.19 -10.52
N PRO A 61 -6.11 -22.71 -11.74
CA PRO A 61 -7.11 -22.64 -12.81
C PRO A 61 -8.49 -23.21 -12.43
N ALA A 62 -8.56 -24.15 -11.48
CA ALA A 62 -9.81 -24.71 -10.99
C ALA A 62 -10.65 -23.71 -10.16
N ASP A 63 -9.99 -22.71 -9.56
CA ASP A 63 -10.62 -21.70 -8.70
C ASP A 63 -11.26 -20.57 -9.51
N ALA A 64 -11.01 -20.47 -10.81
CA ALA A 64 -11.52 -19.39 -11.64
C ALA A 64 -13.07 -19.30 -11.67
N ALA A 65 -13.77 -20.42 -11.49
CA ALA A 65 -15.23 -20.43 -11.37
C ALA A 65 -15.72 -20.00 -9.98
N ILE A 66 -14.91 -20.23 -8.93
CA ILE A 66 -15.19 -19.84 -7.55
C ILE A 66 -14.97 -18.34 -7.39
N ILE A 67 -13.85 -17.82 -7.88
CA ILE A 67 -13.51 -16.39 -7.80
C ILE A 67 -14.58 -15.53 -8.48
N ARG A 68 -15.08 -15.95 -9.65
CA ARG A 68 -16.18 -15.23 -10.34
C ARG A 68 -17.47 -15.16 -9.54
N GLN A 69 -17.73 -16.11 -8.64
CA GLN A 69 -18.94 -16.08 -7.80
C GLN A 69 -18.87 -15.03 -6.68
N PHE A 70 -17.68 -14.53 -6.33
CA PHE A 70 -17.56 -13.38 -5.44
C PHE A 70 -17.95 -12.06 -6.11
N GLU A 71 -18.06 -12.05 -7.43
CA GLU A 71 -18.60 -10.91 -8.18
C GLU A 71 -20.14 -10.92 -8.17
N ASP A 72 -20.77 -11.97 -7.63
CA ASP A 72 -22.22 -12.06 -7.43
C ASP A 72 -22.62 -11.48 -6.07
N SER A 73 -23.76 -10.77 -6.02
CA SER A 73 -24.25 -10.07 -4.82
C SER A 73 -24.65 -10.94 -3.59
N ASN A 74 -24.35 -12.24 -3.58
CA ASN A 74 -24.71 -13.15 -2.49
C ASN A 74 -23.54 -13.36 -1.50
N PRO A 75 -23.56 -12.76 -0.31
CA PRO A 75 -22.46 -12.85 0.66
C PRO A 75 -22.27 -14.25 1.26
N ALA A 76 -23.23 -15.17 1.10
CA ALA A 76 -23.12 -16.56 1.54
C ALA A 76 -22.56 -17.51 0.44
N SER A 77 -22.32 -16.98 -0.76
CA SER A 77 -21.72 -17.69 -1.88
C SER A 77 -20.27 -17.26 -2.04
N PRO A 78 -19.36 -18.15 -2.46
CA PRO A 78 -19.52 -19.59 -2.64
C PRO A 78 -19.41 -20.39 -1.33
N ALA A 79 -20.11 -21.52 -1.23
CA ALA A 79 -20.00 -22.42 -0.08
C ALA A 79 -18.56 -22.95 0.05
N GLY A 80 -18.00 -22.92 1.27
CA GLY A 80 -16.61 -23.30 1.54
C GLY A 80 -15.57 -22.23 1.17
N TYR A 81 -16.01 -21.02 0.80
CA TYR A 81 -15.12 -19.89 0.53
C TYR A 81 -15.65 -18.61 1.17
N ARG A 82 -14.75 -17.68 1.50
CA ARG A 82 -15.09 -16.38 2.11
C ARG A 82 -14.21 -15.26 1.62
N ASN A 83 -14.76 -14.05 1.66
CA ASN A 83 -13.99 -12.83 1.77
C ASN A 83 -13.74 -12.56 3.26
N LEU A 84 -12.51 -12.81 3.72
CA LEU A 84 -12.18 -12.77 5.15
C LEU A 84 -12.12 -11.34 5.70
N ILE A 85 -11.74 -10.37 4.88
CA ILE A 85 -11.38 -9.01 5.31
C ILE A 85 -11.96 -8.00 4.34
N GLU A 86 -13.23 -8.12 3.95
CA GLU A 86 -13.85 -7.07 3.15
C GLU A 86 -13.93 -5.77 3.97
N LEU A 87 -12.89 -4.93 3.84
CA LEU A 87 -12.86 -3.63 4.48
C LEU A 87 -13.68 -2.68 3.62
N ASN A 88 -14.90 -2.47 4.09
CA ASN A 88 -15.89 -1.72 3.36
C ASN A 88 -15.58 -0.21 3.38
N ARG A 89 -16.06 0.42 2.33
CA ARG A 89 -16.06 1.84 2.03
C ARG A 89 -16.44 2.75 3.21
N ALA A 90 -17.32 2.34 4.11
CA ALA A 90 -17.74 3.20 5.22
C ALA A 90 -16.63 3.50 6.25
N LEU A 91 -15.73 2.55 6.53
CA LEU A 91 -14.64 2.75 7.50
C LEU A 91 -13.54 3.65 6.92
N TYR A 92 -13.32 3.59 5.61
CA TYR A 92 -12.28 4.32 4.89
C TYR A 92 -12.82 5.32 3.87
N ALA A 93 -14.07 5.79 4.03
CA ALA A 93 -14.76 6.76 3.18
C ALA A 93 -14.67 6.50 1.65
N ASP A 94 -14.86 5.26 1.23
CA ASP A 94 -14.75 4.75 -0.14
C ASP A 94 -13.34 4.77 -0.74
N ARG A 95 -12.30 5.17 0.00
CA ARG A 95 -10.96 5.48 -0.55
C ARG A 95 -10.09 4.26 -0.82
N MET A 96 -10.41 3.13 -0.22
CA MET A 96 -9.65 1.90 -0.37
C MET A 96 -10.56 0.70 -0.12
N THR A 97 -10.10 -0.45 -0.60
CA THR A 97 -10.71 -1.75 -0.31
C THR A 97 -9.59 -2.76 -0.11
N ILE A 98 -9.64 -3.52 0.98
CA ILE A 98 -8.89 -4.78 1.10
C ILE A 98 -9.90 -5.91 0.88
N GLU A 99 -9.52 -6.89 0.07
CA GLU A 99 -10.28 -8.15 -0.08
C GLU A 99 -9.30 -9.31 0.07
N VAL A 100 -9.73 -10.33 0.82
CA VAL A 100 -8.98 -11.58 0.96
C VAL A 100 -9.92 -12.76 0.75
N LEU A 101 -9.78 -13.39 -0.40
CA LEU A 101 -10.55 -14.58 -0.76
C LEU A 101 -9.82 -15.83 -0.27
N ALA A 102 -10.52 -16.66 0.47
CA ALA A 102 -9.98 -17.88 1.05
C ALA A 102 -10.95 -19.05 0.93
N GLN A 103 -10.38 -20.26 0.84
CA GLN A 103 -11.12 -21.48 1.10
C GLN A 103 -11.18 -21.67 2.62
N VAL A 104 -12.37 -21.94 3.12
CA VAL A 104 -12.63 -22.15 4.54
C VAL A 104 -13.30 -23.50 4.77
N ASP A 105 -13.05 -24.08 5.93
CA ASP A 105 -13.82 -25.21 6.45
C ASP A 105 -14.60 -24.78 7.70
N GLY A 106 -15.73 -25.43 7.94
CA GLY A 106 -16.66 -25.08 9.02
C GLY A 106 -17.62 -23.93 8.69
N THR A 107 -18.34 -23.46 9.70
CA THR A 107 -19.31 -22.36 9.59
C THR A 107 -19.33 -21.54 10.88
N GLY A 108 -19.62 -20.24 10.77
CA GLY A 108 -19.76 -19.35 11.93
C GLY A 108 -18.48 -19.23 12.74
N SER A 109 -18.56 -19.39 14.06
CA SER A 109 -17.42 -19.22 14.97
C SER A 109 -16.39 -20.36 14.94
N GLY A 110 -16.65 -21.45 14.22
CA GLY A 110 -15.72 -22.57 14.04
C GLY A 110 -15.09 -22.60 12.64
N GLU A 111 -15.19 -21.50 11.89
CA GLU A 111 -14.63 -21.39 10.55
C GLU A 111 -13.10 -21.32 10.61
N THR A 112 -12.42 -22.10 9.78
CA THR A 112 -10.95 -22.16 9.70
C THR A 112 -10.50 -21.93 8.26
N VAL A 113 -9.42 -21.16 8.09
CA VAL A 113 -8.83 -20.92 6.78
C VAL A 113 -8.02 -22.16 6.38
N GLN A 114 -8.31 -22.70 5.20
CA GLN A 114 -7.61 -23.87 4.65
C GLN A 114 -6.51 -23.44 3.67
N ARG A 115 -6.79 -22.42 2.87
CA ARG A 115 -5.82 -21.77 1.97
C ARG A 115 -6.35 -20.42 1.50
N LEU A 116 -5.44 -19.53 1.12
CA LEU A 116 -5.78 -18.29 0.43
C LEU A 116 -5.88 -18.51 -1.09
N LEU A 117 -6.76 -17.76 -1.74
CA LEU A 117 -6.93 -17.76 -3.19
C LEU A 117 -6.43 -16.45 -3.79
N ARG A 118 -6.76 -15.32 -3.16
CA ARG A 118 -6.43 -13.99 -3.67
C ARG A 118 -6.39 -12.97 -2.55
N LEU A 119 -5.43 -12.07 -2.60
CA LEU A 119 -5.45 -10.83 -1.84
C LEU A 119 -5.45 -9.66 -2.82
N THR A 120 -6.27 -8.65 -2.55
CA THR A 120 -6.26 -7.38 -3.29
C THR A 120 -6.30 -6.21 -2.34
N ALA A 121 -5.48 -5.20 -2.64
CA ALA A 121 -5.47 -3.91 -1.99
C ALA A 121 -5.70 -2.83 -3.05
N ASP A 122 -6.87 -2.20 -3.00
CA ASP A 122 -7.24 -1.09 -3.86
C ASP A 122 -7.06 0.22 -3.12
N GLN A 123 -6.55 1.22 -3.80
CA GLN A 123 -6.32 2.56 -3.26
C GLN A 123 -6.76 3.60 -4.28
N GLN A 124 -7.56 4.57 -3.85
CA GLN A 124 -7.83 5.74 -4.69
C GLN A 124 -6.51 6.42 -5.06
N PRO A 125 -6.41 7.08 -6.23
CA PRO A 125 -5.17 7.75 -6.63
C PRO A 125 -4.72 8.83 -5.64
N LEU A 126 -3.41 9.08 -5.61
CA LEU A 126 -2.82 10.20 -4.88
C LEU A 126 -3.01 11.51 -5.65
N GLU A 127 -3.62 12.50 -5.00
CA GLU A 127 -3.69 13.87 -5.50
C GLU A 127 -2.41 14.63 -5.13
N TYR A 128 -1.33 14.34 -5.86
CA TYR A 128 -0.05 15.01 -5.66
C TYR A 128 -0.05 16.43 -6.23
N SER A 129 0.45 17.39 -5.43
CA SER A 129 0.79 18.72 -5.91
C SER A 129 2.12 19.18 -5.32
N ARG A 130 3.08 19.53 -6.17
CA ARG A 130 4.46 19.87 -5.73
C ARG A 130 4.54 20.98 -4.68
N THR A 131 3.59 21.92 -4.71
CA THR A 131 3.50 23.04 -3.74
C THR A 131 2.74 22.70 -2.46
N GLY A 132 1.99 21.60 -2.45
CA GLY A 132 1.13 21.20 -1.33
C GLY A 132 1.45 19.82 -0.74
N SER A 133 2.43 19.11 -1.28
CA SER A 133 2.76 17.72 -0.94
C SER A 133 4.24 17.60 -0.57
N GLN A 134 4.63 18.26 0.52
CA GLN A 134 6.00 18.23 1.08
C GLN A 134 5.96 17.76 2.54
N GLY A 135 7.11 17.31 3.05
CA GLY A 135 7.29 16.89 4.43
C GLY A 135 6.88 15.45 4.71
N THR A 136 6.75 15.15 6.01
CA THR A 136 6.53 13.80 6.52
C THR A 136 5.08 13.60 6.96
N TYR A 137 4.48 12.50 6.55
CA TYR A 137 3.11 12.11 6.91
C TYR A 137 3.12 10.77 7.65
N PHE A 138 2.20 10.62 8.60
CA PHE A 138 2.08 9.43 9.43
C PHE A 138 0.72 8.80 9.20
N LEU A 139 0.69 7.49 8.99
CA LEU A 139 -0.54 6.71 8.85
C LEU A 139 -0.52 5.55 9.84
N ARG A 140 -1.71 5.21 10.37
CA ARG A 140 -1.92 4.09 11.29
C ARG A 140 -3.18 3.33 10.94
N GLY A 141 -3.25 2.06 11.34
CA GLY A 141 -4.43 1.26 11.08
C GLY A 141 -4.22 -0.22 11.32
N ALA A 142 -4.82 -1.05 10.49
CA ALA A 142 -4.90 -2.49 10.69
C ALA A 142 -3.84 -3.26 9.91
N ASN A 143 -3.46 -4.42 10.45
CA ASN A 143 -2.64 -5.41 9.77
C ASN A 143 -3.25 -6.80 9.94
N TYR A 144 -3.11 -7.62 8.90
CA TYR A 144 -3.64 -8.97 8.82
C TYR A 144 -2.62 -9.90 8.16
N ALA A 145 -2.50 -11.11 8.68
CA ALA A 145 -1.52 -12.10 8.27
C ALA A 145 -2.12 -13.49 8.22
N TRP A 146 -1.65 -14.31 7.29
CA TRP A 146 -1.90 -15.74 7.23
C TRP A 146 -0.59 -16.47 7.06
N VAL A 147 -0.30 -17.38 7.99
CA VAL A 147 0.98 -18.06 8.10
C VAL A 147 0.79 -19.56 7.95
N THR A 148 1.69 -20.19 7.19
CA THR A 148 1.84 -21.64 7.13
C THR A 148 3.27 -22.01 7.53
N ILE A 149 3.40 -23.01 8.39
CA ILE A 149 4.69 -23.59 8.82
C ILE A 149 4.67 -25.08 8.48
N ASP A 150 5.66 -25.59 7.75
CA ASP A 150 5.84 -27.01 7.37
C ASP A 150 4.59 -27.66 6.74
N ASP A 151 3.94 -26.96 5.81
CA ASP A 151 2.66 -27.37 5.18
C ASP A 151 1.52 -27.64 6.19
N GLY A 152 1.64 -27.06 7.40
CA GLY A 152 0.66 -27.13 8.47
C GLY A 152 -0.62 -26.33 8.18
N PRO A 153 -1.52 -26.23 9.17
CA PRO A 153 -2.74 -25.42 9.04
C PRO A 153 -2.40 -23.94 8.83
N VAL A 154 -3.28 -23.21 8.13
CA VAL A 154 -3.14 -21.76 8.00
C VAL A 154 -3.51 -21.08 9.32
N LEU A 155 -2.54 -20.39 9.90
CA LEU A 155 -2.68 -19.61 11.11
C LEU A 155 -3.03 -18.17 10.76
N SER A 156 -4.12 -17.64 11.32
CA SER A 156 -4.55 -16.26 11.06
C SER A 156 -4.07 -15.31 12.16
N GLY A 157 -3.53 -14.16 11.76
CA GLY A 157 -3.05 -13.09 12.62
C GLY A 157 -3.74 -11.78 12.24
N SER A 158 -4.13 -10.96 13.21
CA SER A 158 -4.71 -9.64 12.96
C SER A 158 -4.53 -8.70 14.15
N ASP A 159 -4.45 -7.40 13.86
CA ASP A 159 -4.58 -6.33 14.84
C ASP A 159 -5.15 -5.08 14.16
N SER A 160 -6.21 -4.49 14.72
CA SER A 160 -6.81 -3.26 14.19
C SER A 160 -5.92 -2.02 14.35
N ARG A 161 -4.86 -2.12 15.16
CA ARG A 161 -3.76 -1.17 15.31
C ARG A 161 -2.42 -1.77 14.86
N GLY A 162 -2.50 -2.79 14.00
CA GLY A 162 -1.37 -3.55 13.51
C GLY A 162 -0.48 -2.80 12.52
N LEU A 163 -1.00 -1.83 11.77
CA LEU A 163 -0.16 -0.81 11.16
C LEU A 163 0.19 0.20 12.24
N VAL A 164 1.33 -0.04 12.89
CA VAL A 164 1.81 0.72 14.04
C VAL A 164 2.27 2.11 13.62
N ASP A 165 2.99 2.16 12.51
CA ASP A 165 3.38 3.41 11.85
C ASP A 165 3.69 3.14 10.38
N LEU A 166 3.21 4.03 9.51
CA LEU A 166 3.70 4.22 8.16
C LEU A 166 4.10 5.68 8.04
N VAL A 167 5.40 5.91 7.88
CA VAL A 167 6.00 7.23 7.75
C VAL A 167 6.31 7.45 6.28
N LEU A 168 5.71 8.49 5.68
CA LEU A 168 5.90 8.84 4.28
C LEU A 168 6.71 10.12 4.21
N ASP A 169 7.91 10.06 3.66
CA ASP A 169 8.76 11.21 3.39
C ASP A 169 8.57 11.64 1.93
N PHE A 170 7.76 12.68 1.73
CA PHE A 170 7.51 13.25 0.41
C PHE A 170 8.69 14.07 -0.11
N ASP A 171 9.60 14.49 0.76
CA ASP A 171 10.76 15.29 0.36
C ASP A 171 11.85 14.38 -0.22
N ASN A 172 11.99 13.16 0.32
CA ASN A 172 13.01 12.20 -0.10
C ASN A 172 12.46 11.05 -0.97
N GLY A 173 11.14 10.89 -1.07
CA GLY A 173 10.54 9.76 -1.78
C GLY A 173 10.83 8.42 -1.10
N GLN A 174 10.68 8.40 0.22
CA GLN A 174 10.94 7.22 1.06
C GLN A 174 9.74 6.91 1.96
N ALA A 175 9.61 5.64 2.34
CA ALA A 175 8.62 5.18 3.29
C ALA A 175 9.24 4.22 4.33
N ASP A 176 8.88 4.43 5.60
CA ASP A 176 9.16 3.49 6.68
C ASP A 176 7.86 2.87 7.16
N ILE A 177 7.87 1.58 7.45
CA ILE A 177 6.65 0.87 7.83
C ILE A 177 6.90 -0.16 8.92
N ASN A 178 5.97 -0.20 9.89
CA ASN A 178 5.95 -1.15 10.98
C ASN A 178 4.58 -1.83 11.06
N LEU A 179 4.56 -3.11 10.71
CA LEU A 179 3.37 -3.97 10.73
C LEU A 179 3.50 -5.03 11.82
N ARG A 180 2.41 -5.23 12.56
CA ARG A 180 2.32 -6.20 13.65
C ARG A 180 0.96 -6.88 13.66
N THR A 181 0.94 -8.15 14.02
CA THR A 181 -0.28 -8.81 14.50
C THR A 181 -0.13 -9.14 15.98
N THR A 182 -1.24 -9.35 16.68
CA THR A 182 -1.22 -9.76 18.08
C THR A 182 -2.02 -11.03 18.29
N VAL A 183 -1.77 -11.76 19.37
CA VAL A 183 -2.55 -12.95 19.72
C VAL A 183 -3.75 -12.53 20.59
N ALA A 184 -4.93 -12.45 19.99
CA ALA A 184 -6.17 -12.06 20.64
C ALA A 184 -7.41 -12.54 19.87
N GLY A 185 -8.39 -13.12 20.57
CA GLY A 185 -9.62 -13.60 19.94
C GLY A 185 -9.36 -14.68 18.90
N ALA A 186 -9.72 -14.42 17.64
CA ALA A 186 -9.48 -15.31 16.50
C ALA A 186 -8.07 -15.19 15.89
N SER A 187 -7.28 -14.20 16.32
CA SER A 187 -5.89 -14.03 15.93
C SER A 187 -4.99 -14.92 16.78
N VAL A 188 -4.31 -15.86 16.13
CA VAL A 188 -3.51 -16.92 16.79
C VAL A 188 -2.02 -16.82 16.48
N VAL A 189 -1.60 -16.02 15.49
CA VAL A 189 -0.18 -15.82 15.16
C VAL A 189 0.23 -14.36 15.30
N ARG A 190 1.39 -14.14 15.93
CA ARG A 190 2.07 -12.85 16.00
C ARG A 190 3.14 -12.79 14.92
N SER A 191 3.07 -11.76 14.08
CA SER A 191 4.11 -11.41 13.11
C SER A 191 4.56 -9.97 13.32
N GLU A 192 5.80 -9.68 12.96
CA GLU A 192 6.38 -8.34 12.95
C GLU A 192 7.14 -8.11 11.65
N LEU A 193 6.91 -6.97 11.01
CA LEU A 193 7.66 -6.49 9.86
C LEU A 193 8.04 -5.05 10.15
N VAL A 194 9.33 -4.75 10.10
CA VAL A 194 9.86 -3.39 10.15
C VAL A 194 10.72 -3.21 8.91
N ALA A 195 10.39 -2.21 8.09
CA ALA A 195 11.16 -1.85 6.91
C ALA A 195 11.36 -0.34 6.90
N GLU A 196 12.56 0.08 6.56
CA GLU A 196 13.00 1.47 6.55
C GLU A 196 13.52 1.79 5.14
N ASP A 197 13.46 3.08 4.76
CA ASP A 197 13.98 3.60 3.49
C ASP A 197 13.39 2.91 2.24
N LEU A 198 12.13 2.43 2.31
CA LEU A 198 11.49 1.83 1.14
C LEU A 198 11.30 2.91 0.05
N PRO A 199 11.61 2.60 -1.22
CA PRO A 199 11.27 3.48 -2.34
C PRO A 199 9.79 3.88 -2.32
N PHE A 200 9.52 5.19 -2.41
CA PHE A 200 8.18 5.76 -2.46
C PHE A 200 8.08 6.77 -3.60
N ASN A 201 7.23 6.46 -4.56
CA ASN A 201 6.93 7.36 -5.67
C ASN A 201 5.85 8.36 -5.24
N ILE A 202 6.28 9.58 -4.94
CA ILE A 202 5.39 10.66 -4.48
C ILE A 202 4.34 11.11 -5.52
N VAL A 203 4.51 10.72 -6.78
CA VAL A 203 3.59 11.08 -7.87
C VAL A 203 2.51 10.02 -8.03
N THR A 204 2.87 8.74 -8.02
CA THR A 204 1.91 7.62 -8.17
C THR A 204 1.32 7.17 -6.85
N GLY A 205 1.99 7.46 -5.73
CA GLY A 205 1.62 6.96 -4.41
C GLY A 205 2.13 5.55 -4.10
N GLU A 206 2.78 4.89 -5.06
CA GLU A 206 3.31 3.54 -4.88
C GLU A 206 4.52 3.55 -3.94
N PHE A 207 4.62 2.55 -3.07
CA PHE A 207 5.83 2.28 -2.30
C PHE A 207 6.02 0.78 -2.12
N GLY A 208 7.25 0.36 -1.82
CA GLY A 208 7.52 -1.05 -1.58
C GLY A 208 8.94 -1.47 -1.88
N GLY A 209 9.19 -2.76 -1.71
CA GLY A 209 10.52 -3.34 -1.86
C GLY A 209 10.71 -4.59 -0.99
N PRO A 210 11.98 -5.04 -0.85
CA PRO A 210 12.30 -6.20 -0.02
C PRO A 210 12.06 -5.89 1.46
N VAL A 211 11.57 -6.88 2.19
CA VAL A 211 11.30 -6.80 3.63
C VAL A 211 11.80 -8.06 4.34
N THR A 212 11.94 -7.98 5.66
CA THR A 212 12.11 -9.15 6.54
C THR A 212 10.93 -9.24 7.47
N VAL A 213 10.40 -10.46 7.65
CA VAL A 213 9.26 -10.71 8.51
C VAL A 213 9.64 -11.70 9.59
N ALA A 214 9.40 -11.31 10.84
CA ALA A 214 9.51 -12.17 11.99
C ALA A 214 8.15 -12.80 12.32
N ILE A 215 8.11 -14.11 12.54
CA ILE A 215 6.89 -14.88 12.83
C ILE A 215 7.11 -15.67 14.10
N HIS A 216 6.26 -15.46 15.10
CA HIS A 216 6.29 -16.24 16.33
C HIS A 216 5.43 -17.49 16.15
N ASP A 217 6.06 -18.66 16.29
CA ASP A 217 5.34 -19.93 16.33
C ASP A 217 4.41 -19.96 17.56
N PRO A 218 3.10 -20.21 17.41
CA PRO A 218 2.20 -20.30 18.56
C PRO A 218 2.46 -21.54 19.44
N ASP A 219 3.05 -22.60 18.89
CA ASP A 219 3.19 -23.90 19.54
C ASP A 219 4.61 -24.14 20.09
N SER A 220 5.54 -23.22 19.83
CA SER A 220 6.93 -23.33 20.26
C SER A 220 7.54 -21.96 20.59
N PRO A 221 8.71 -21.89 21.27
CA PRO A 221 9.39 -20.62 21.52
C PRO A 221 10.14 -20.09 20.29
N LEU A 222 10.02 -20.73 19.12
CA LEU A 222 10.75 -20.35 17.91
C LEU A 222 10.20 -19.05 17.33
N ILE A 223 11.11 -18.28 16.74
CA ILE A 223 10.80 -17.09 15.96
C ILE A 223 11.49 -17.29 14.62
N PHE A 224 10.71 -17.34 13.55
CA PHE A 224 11.22 -17.47 12.20
C PHE A 224 11.44 -16.10 11.59
N GLU A 225 12.60 -15.88 10.98
CA GLU A 225 12.89 -14.65 10.22
C GLU A 225 13.08 -14.99 8.74
N ILE A 226 12.18 -14.50 7.90
CA ILE A 226 12.19 -14.80 6.46
C ILE A 226 12.14 -13.52 5.63
N GLY A 227 12.89 -13.53 4.52
CA GLY A 227 12.89 -12.45 3.55
C GLY A 227 11.68 -12.52 2.64
N GLY A 228 11.18 -11.36 2.22
CA GLY A 228 10.01 -11.25 1.39
C GLY A 228 9.92 -9.90 0.69
N SER A 229 8.71 -9.51 0.33
CA SER A 229 8.45 -8.25 -0.33
C SER A 229 7.14 -7.62 0.10
N LEU A 230 7.07 -6.30 -0.07
CA LEU A 230 5.92 -5.47 0.24
C LEU A 230 5.60 -4.58 -0.95
N ARG A 231 4.31 -4.43 -1.26
CA ARG A 231 3.79 -3.46 -2.20
C ARG A 231 2.62 -2.71 -1.56
N GLY A 232 2.76 -1.40 -1.42
CA GLY A 232 1.75 -0.51 -0.91
C GLY A 232 1.44 0.64 -1.86
N ASN A 233 0.28 1.24 -1.65
CA ASN A 233 -0.19 2.43 -2.33
C ASN A 233 -0.66 3.44 -1.29
N VAL A 234 -0.39 4.71 -1.53
CA VAL A 234 -0.91 5.87 -0.81
C VAL A 234 -1.85 6.62 -1.73
N GLY A 235 -2.98 7.07 -1.21
CA GLY A 235 -3.96 7.84 -1.96
C GLY A 235 -4.57 9.00 -1.19
N GLY A 236 -5.41 9.76 -1.88
CA GLY A 236 -6.09 10.94 -1.32
C GLY A 236 -5.25 12.21 -1.41
N THR A 237 -5.47 13.16 -0.51
CA THR A 237 -4.76 14.45 -0.54
C THR A 237 -3.91 14.68 0.72
N PRO A 238 -2.64 15.09 0.57
CA PRO A 238 -1.80 15.50 1.69
C PRO A 238 -2.22 16.85 2.28
N THR A 239 -3.17 17.57 1.67
CA THR A 239 -3.67 18.84 2.19
C THR A 239 -4.25 18.65 3.60
N TYR A 240 -3.76 19.42 4.56
CA TYR A 240 -4.31 19.44 5.91
C TYR A 240 -5.59 20.29 5.96
N ALA A 241 -6.72 19.66 6.21
CA ALA A 241 -8.01 20.33 6.32
C ALA A 241 -8.86 19.67 7.40
N ASN A 242 -9.65 20.47 8.12
CA ASN A 242 -10.55 19.98 9.18
C ASN A 242 -9.84 19.12 10.26
N GLY A 243 -8.57 19.41 10.55
CA GLY A 243 -7.82 18.74 11.62
C GLY A 243 -7.16 17.42 11.23
N ARG A 244 -7.09 17.08 9.94
CA ARG A 244 -6.43 15.88 9.43
C ARG A 244 -5.95 16.06 7.99
N HIS A 245 -5.03 15.20 7.57
CA HIS A 245 -4.77 14.93 6.17
C HIS A 245 -5.82 13.96 5.63
N ASP A 246 -6.08 14.04 4.32
CA ASP A 246 -7.01 13.14 3.66
C ASP A 246 -6.29 11.94 3.03
N LEU A 247 -5.18 11.54 3.64
CA LEU A 247 -4.33 10.45 3.18
C LEU A 247 -4.81 9.11 3.72
N SER A 248 -4.64 8.10 2.90
CA SER A 248 -4.89 6.72 3.26
C SER A 248 -3.91 5.80 2.52
N ALA A 249 -3.61 4.65 3.09
CA ALA A 249 -2.73 3.67 2.47
C ALA A 249 -3.30 2.26 2.58
N SER A 250 -3.04 1.46 1.57
CA SER A 250 -3.36 0.03 1.55
C SER A 250 -2.23 -0.73 0.88
N GLY A 251 -2.04 -1.99 1.22
CA GLY A 251 -0.99 -2.78 0.61
C GLY A 251 -0.96 -4.22 1.05
N LEU A 252 -0.09 -4.98 0.38
CA LEU A 252 0.13 -6.40 0.56
C LEU A 252 1.61 -6.66 0.86
N TYR A 253 1.88 -7.75 1.57
CA TYR A 253 3.23 -8.27 1.73
C TYR A 253 3.22 -9.79 1.72
N THR A 254 4.34 -10.38 1.33
CA THR A 254 4.53 -11.82 1.28
C THR A 254 5.95 -12.17 1.66
N ALA A 255 6.16 -13.31 2.30
CA ALA A 255 7.49 -13.87 2.50
C ALA A 255 7.40 -15.40 2.50
N THR A 256 8.37 -16.05 1.87
CA THR A 256 8.51 -17.51 1.85
C THR A 256 9.98 -17.83 2.02
N GLY A 257 10.30 -18.72 2.96
CA GLY A 257 11.66 -19.17 3.17
C GLY A 257 11.75 -20.32 4.16
N THR A 258 12.94 -20.92 4.25
CA THR A 258 13.25 -21.92 5.27
C THR A 258 14.07 -21.23 6.36
N ASP A 259 13.62 -21.33 7.60
CA ASP A 259 14.39 -20.88 8.76
C ASP A 259 14.35 -21.95 9.86
N GLN A 260 15.47 -22.15 10.53
CA GLN A 260 15.62 -23.14 11.60
C GLN A 260 15.16 -24.58 11.24
N GLY A 261 15.14 -24.92 9.95
CA GLY A 261 14.75 -26.23 9.43
C GLY A 261 13.27 -26.39 9.11
N SER A 262 12.47 -25.32 9.26
CA SER A 262 11.06 -25.29 8.89
C SER A 262 10.80 -24.38 7.70
N ASP A 263 9.90 -24.81 6.81
CA ASP A 263 9.44 -24.02 5.67
C ASP A 263 8.30 -23.11 6.14
N VAL A 264 8.47 -21.81 5.98
CA VAL A 264 7.52 -20.80 6.47
C VAL A 264 7.07 -19.91 5.33
N THR A 265 5.76 -19.70 5.24
CA THR A 265 5.15 -18.74 4.32
C THR A 265 4.22 -17.83 5.09
N ILE A 266 4.24 -16.54 4.75
CA ILE A 266 3.28 -15.55 5.22
C ILE A 266 2.74 -14.75 4.03
N GLU A 267 1.44 -14.55 4.01
CA GLU A 267 0.76 -13.60 3.15
C GLU A 267 0.04 -12.60 4.05
N GLY A 268 0.12 -11.31 3.72
CA GLY A 268 -0.45 -10.27 4.57
C GLY A 268 -0.99 -9.07 3.83
N ALA A 269 -1.87 -8.35 4.51
CA ALA A 269 -2.53 -7.15 4.01
C ALA A 269 -2.63 -6.12 5.13
N PHE A 270 -2.50 -4.84 4.77
CA PHE A 270 -2.61 -3.73 5.72
C PHE A 270 -3.44 -2.58 5.15
N ALA A 271 -3.99 -1.78 6.05
CA ALA A 271 -4.75 -0.58 5.73
C ALA A 271 -4.46 0.50 6.77
N GLY A 272 -4.32 1.75 6.33
CA GLY A 272 -3.92 2.88 7.16
C GLY A 272 -4.58 4.19 6.77
N ILE A 273 -4.83 5.04 7.75
CA ILE A 273 -5.31 6.42 7.55
C ILE A 273 -4.56 7.37 8.47
N ASP A 274 -4.76 8.67 8.25
CA ASP A 274 -4.31 9.70 9.19
C ASP A 274 -4.75 9.33 10.63
N PRO A 275 -3.83 9.31 11.61
CA PRO A 275 -4.13 8.97 12.99
C PRO A 275 -5.23 9.82 13.62
N ASN A 276 -5.39 11.08 13.18
CA ASN A 276 -6.45 11.98 13.65
C ASN A 276 -7.82 11.65 13.04
N ALA A 277 -7.88 10.79 12.02
CA ALA A 277 -9.11 10.26 11.45
C ALA A 277 -9.62 9.00 12.17
N LEU A 278 -8.78 8.36 13.00
CA LEU A 278 -9.18 7.20 13.80
C LEU A 278 -10.15 7.63 14.92
N PRO A 279 -11.19 6.83 15.22
CA PRO A 279 -12.05 7.09 16.37
C PRO A 279 -11.22 7.21 17.67
N PRO A 280 -11.58 8.10 18.61
CA PRO A 280 -10.97 8.07 19.93
C PRO A 280 -11.25 6.71 20.57
N GLY A 281 -10.17 6.03 20.96
CA GLY A 281 -10.21 4.73 21.65
C GLY A 281 -10.72 4.80 23.08
#